data_AF-A0A6G6K587-F1
#
_entry.id   AF-A0A6G6K587-F1
#
_cell.length_a   1.000
_cell.length_b   1.000
_cell.length_c   1.000
_cell.angle_alpha   90.00
_cell.angle_beta   90.00
_cell.angle_gamma   90.00
#
_symmetry.space_group_name_H-M   'P 1'
#
loop_
_entity.id
_entity.type
_entity.pdbx_description
1 polymer ?
#
loop_
_entity_poly.entity_id
_entity_poly.type
_entity_poly.pdbx_seq_one_letter_code
_entity_poly.pdbx_strand_id
1 'polypeptide(L)'
;MVAVFLTCCFLSGCRHVASPQADDLDAFIAAGFDDVTVYAIDSSRPIHPASMEVGDYAQWISQVDSTHFHRFPIRKQIVVTDQAAGRNLASAASAGMRQWAAGAKCFEPHHGLRVRKGDTCFDLVICYSCDHVEVWSASDRGKIVTTSDKSQSALDAVLKRAKP
;
A
#
# COMPACT_ATOMS: atom_id res chain seq x y z
N MET A 1 -14.72 5.00 52.79
CA MET A 1 -14.68 5.79 51.55
C MET A 1 -13.49 5.35 50.71
N VAL A 2 -13.71 4.43 49.76
CA VAL A 2 -12.93 4.34 48.50
C VAL A 2 -13.96 3.90 47.46
N ALA A 3 -14.35 4.82 46.60
CA ALA A 3 -15.26 4.55 45.50
C ALA A 3 -14.47 3.87 44.38
N VAL A 4 -14.81 2.61 44.11
CA VAL A 4 -14.39 1.89 42.90
C VAL A 4 -15.19 2.50 41.74
N PHE A 5 -14.53 3.31 40.92
CA PHE A 5 -15.09 3.74 39.63
C PHE A 5 -15.03 2.55 38.66
N LEU A 6 -16.05 1.70 38.76
CA LEU A 6 -16.47 0.80 37.70
C LEU A 6 -17.16 1.67 36.64
N THR A 7 -16.40 2.17 35.67
CA THR A 7 -16.98 2.86 34.51
C THR A 7 -17.15 1.86 33.38
N CYS A 8 -18.39 1.39 33.24
CA CYS A 8 -18.93 0.73 32.04
C CYS A 8 -18.72 1.57 30.77
N CYS A 9 -18.64 0.90 29.61
CA CYS A 9 -18.94 1.33 28.22
C CYS A 9 -17.92 0.71 27.23
N PHE A 10 -18.20 -0.12 26.23
CA PHE A 10 -19.36 -0.32 25.36
C PHE A 10 -19.33 -1.74 24.76
N LEU A 11 -20.48 -2.41 24.78
CA LEU A 11 -21.09 -3.25 23.74
C LEU A 11 -20.14 -3.95 22.75
N SER A 12 -20.21 -5.28 22.75
CA SER A 12 -19.67 -6.22 21.76
C SER A 12 -20.27 -6.07 20.35
N GLY A 13 -20.17 -4.88 19.76
CA GLY A 13 -20.18 -4.70 18.31
C GLY A 13 -18.78 -5.02 17.80
N CYS A 14 -18.67 -5.81 16.72
CA CYS A 14 -17.40 -6.10 16.06
C CYS A 14 -16.60 -4.80 15.85
N ARG A 15 -15.62 -4.53 16.72
CA ARG A 15 -14.72 -3.39 16.52
C ARG A 15 -13.83 -3.79 15.36
N HIS A 16 -14.05 -3.18 14.20
CA HIS A 16 -13.09 -3.23 13.12
C HIS A 16 -11.75 -2.72 13.64
N VAL A 17 -10.81 -3.65 13.79
CA VAL A 17 -9.43 -3.32 14.10
C VAL A 17 -8.81 -2.86 12.79
N ALA A 18 -8.32 -1.61 12.77
CA ALA A 18 -7.57 -1.09 11.64
C ALA A 18 -6.41 -2.03 11.30
N SER A 19 -6.06 -2.13 10.01
CA SER A 19 -4.94 -2.98 9.58
C SER A 19 -3.63 -2.54 10.26
N PRO A 20 -2.90 -3.45 10.94
CA PRO A 20 -1.57 -3.14 11.51
C PRO A 20 -0.58 -2.62 10.46
N GLN A 21 -0.73 -3.05 9.20
CA GLN A 21 0.09 -2.58 8.08
C GLN A 21 -0.07 -1.07 7.83
N ALA A 22 -1.21 -0.47 8.21
CA ALA A 22 -1.38 0.98 8.15
C ALA A 22 -0.54 1.70 9.22
N ASP A 23 -0.41 1.11 10.42
CA ASP A 23 0.47 1.61 11.47
C ASP A 23 1.95 1.52 11.03
N ASP A 24 2.33 0.41 10.39
CA ASP A 24 3.69 0.23 9.87
C ASP A 24 4.03 1.24 8.76
N LEU A 25 3.09 1.51 7.86
CA LEU A 25 3.24 2.54 6.83
C LEU A 25 3.36 3.93 7.45
N ASP A 26 2.52 4.26 8.44
CA ASP A 26 2.60 5.54 9.15
C ASP A 26 3.93 5.70 9.89
N ALA A 27 4.44 4.64 10.51
CA ALA A 27 5.76 4.62 11.14
C ALA A 27 6.88 4.84 10.11
N PHE A 28 6.79 4.21 8.94
CA PHE A 28 7.74 4.41 7.84
C PHE A 28 7.73 5.88 7.37
N ILE A 29 6.55 6.46 7.18
CA ILE A 29 6.36 7.88 6.80
C ILE A 29 6.89 8.83 7.90
N ALA A 30 6.65 8.52 9.17
CA ALA A 30 7.10 9.30 10.31
C ALA A 30 8.63 9.26 10.47
N ALA A 31 9.26 8.13 10.16
CA ALA A 31 10.71 8.01 10.12
C ALA A 31 11.36 8.82 8.98
N GLY A 32 10.57 9.33 8.03
CA GLY A 32 11.03 10.03 6.84
C GLY A 32 11.33 9.08 5.67
N PHE A 33 11.20 9.59 4.45
CA PHE A 33 11.40 8.86 3.20
C PHE A 33 12.12 9.78 2.20
N ASP A 34 12.72 9.22 1.15
CA ASP A 34 13.44 9.96 0.12
C ASP A 34 12.48 10.41 -1.00
N ASP A 35 11.64 9.49 -1.46
CA ASP A 35 10.63 9.74 -2.49
C ASP A 35 9.40 8.83 -2.34
N VAL A 36 8.37 9.19 -3.08
CA VAL A 36 7.20 8.34 -3.34
C VAL A 36 7.05 8.14 -4.84
N THR A 37 6.99 6.90 -5.30
CA THR A 37 6.70 6.58 -6.70
C THR A 37 5.30 6.01 -6.83
N VAL A 38 4.51 6.57 -7.75
CA VAL A 38 3.16 6.09 -8.06
C VAL A 38 3.20 5.38 -9.42
N TYR A 39 2.60 4.20 -9.49
CA TYR A 39 2.54 3.36 -10.68
C TYR A 39 1.09 3.18 -11.12
N ALA A 40 0.86 3.25 -12.43
CA ALA A 40 -0.31 2.66 -13.08
C ALA A 40 0.11 1.28 -13.59
N ILE A 41 -0.55 0.21 -13.13
CA ILE A 41 -0.19 -1.16 -13.46
C ILE A 41 -1.28 -1.87 -14.27
N ASP A 42 -0.91 -2.94 -14.95
CA ASP A 42 -1.79 -3.81 -15.74
C ASP A 42 -2.03 -5.14 -15.02
N SER A 43 -3.29 -5.39 -14.64
CA SER A 43 -3.71 -6.63 -13.98
C SER A 43 -3.86 -7.83 -14.92
N SER A 44 -3.88 -7.62 -16.25
CA SER A 44 -4.20 -8.66 -17.23
C SER A 44 -3.04 -9.61 -17.56
N ARG A 45 -1.82 -9.27 -17.14
CA ARG A 45 -0.60 -10.02 -17.46
C ARG A 45 0.32 -10.16 -16.26
N PRO A 46 -0.15 -10.74 -15.14
CA PRO A 46 0.74 -10.99 -14.02
C PRO A 46 1.79 -12.02 -14.45
N ILE A 47 3.06 -11.75 -14.15
CA ILE A 47 4.08 -12.79 -14.22
C ILE A 47 3.76 -13.78 -13.10
N HIS A 48 3.28 -14.98 -13.46
CA HIS A 48 3.14 -16.09 -12.52
C HIS A 48 4.50 -16.75 -12.34
N PRO A 49 5.08 -16.75 -11.12
CA PRO A 49 6.37 -17.36 -10.89
C PRO A 49 6.21 -18.89 -10.81
N ALA A 50 6.14 -19.56 -11.95
CA ALA A 50 6.32 -21.02 -12.00
C ALA A 50 7.79 -21.44 -11.78
N SER A 51 8.71 -20.47 -11.59
CA SER A 51 10.15 -20.70 -11.63
C SER A 51 10.97 -19.88 -10.63
N MET A 52 10.40 -19.41 -9.52
CA MET A 52 11.16 -18.60 -8.54
C MET A 52 11.22 -19.28 -7.18
N GLU A 53 12.42 -19.73 -6.81
CA GLU A 53 12.74 -20.09 -5.43
C GLU A 53 12.59 -18.85 -4.55
N VAL A 54 11.95 -19.02 -3.39
CA VAL A 54 11.72 -17.97 -2.40
C VAL A 54 13.06 -17.63 -1.73
N GLY A 55 13.87 -16.81 -2.40
CA GLY A 55 15.19 -16.38 -1.94
C GLY A 55 15.39 -14.89 -2.16
N ASP A 56 15.52 -14.17 -1.05
CA ASP A 56 15.89 -12.75 -0.94
C ASP A 56 15.06 -11.73 -1.74
N TYR A 57 13.95 -11.29 -1.13
CA TYR A 57 13.16 -10.14 -1.60
C TYR A 57 14.00 -8.86 -1.79
N ALA A 58 15.12 -8.68 -1.09
CA ALA A 58 16.03 -7.55 -1.31
C ALA A 58 16.80 -7.68 -2.63
N GLN A 59 17.16 -8.91 -3.04
CA GLN A 59 17.70 -9.19 -4.36
C GLN A 59 16.65 -8.96 -5.46
N TRP A 60 15.37 -9.23 -5.18
CA TRP A 60 14.29 -8.95 -6.13
C TRP A 60 13.97 -7.44 -6.27
N ILE A 61 13.91 -6.66 -5.18
CA ILE A 61 13.76 -5.19 -5.26
C ILE A 61 14.94 -4.54 -6.01
N SER A 62 16.15 -5.06 -5.83
CA SER A 62 17.35 -4.55 -6.52
C SER A 62 17.45 -4.97 -7.99
N GLN A 63 16.68 -5.98 -8.42
CA GLN A 63 16.55 -6.43 -9.81
C GLN A 63 15.26 -5.95 -10.48
N VAL A 64 14.49 -5.04 -9.86
CA VAL A 64 13.26 -4.48 -10.44
C VAL A 64 13.58 -4.00 -11.85
N ASP A 65 13.12 -4.78 -12.83
CA ASP A 65 13.10 -4.33 -14.20
C ASP A 65 12.24 -3.06 -14.22
N SER A 66 12.63 -2.06 -15.01
CA SER A 66 11.89 -0.81 -15.09
C SER A 66 10.51 -0.95 -15.78
N THR A 67 10.08 -2.18 -16.06
CA THR A 67 8.88 -2.52 -16.83
C THR A 67 7.80 -3.20 -15.98
N HIS A 68 8.10 -3.62 -14.74
CA HIS A 68 7.18 -4.25 -13.80
C HIS A 68 7.27 -3.65 -12.40
N PHE A 69 6.11 -3.53 -11.77
CA PHE A 69 5.99 -3.25 -10.35
C PHE A 69 5.42 -4.50 -9.69
N HIS A 70 6.25 -5.19 -8.91
CA HIS A 70 5.99 -6.57 -8.52
C HIS A 70 5.79 -7.45 -9.75
N ARG A 71 4.70 -8.22 -9.76
CA ARG A 71 4.36 -9.11 -10.87
C ARG A 71 3.57 -8.41 -11.97
N PHE A 72 3.33 -7.10 -11.88
CA PHE A 72 2.41 -6.39 -12.76
C PHE A 72 3.16 -5.43 -13.69
N PRO A 73 2.90 -5.48 -15.01
CA PRO A 73 3.49 -4.54 -15.95
C PRO A 73 3.14 -3.09 -15.60
N ILE A 74 4.14 -2.21 -15.68
CA ILE A 74 3.98 -0.77 -15.49
C ILE A 74 3.49 -0.16 -16.80
N ARG A 75 2.34 0.51 -16.75
CA ARG A 75 1.80 1.32 -17.85
C ARG A 75 2.27 2.75 -17.80
N LYS A 76 2.40 3.30 -16.58
CA LYS A 76 2.89 4.66 -16.30
C LYS A 76 3.51 4.68 -14.92
N GLN A 77 4.48 5.55 -14.72
CA GLN A 77 5.00 5.84 -13.38
C GLN A 77 5.41 7.31 -13.24
N ILE A 78 5.42 7.79 -12.01
CA ILE A 78 5.93 9.11 -11.69
C ILE A 78 6.54 9.12 -10.28
N VAL A 79 7.75 9.66 -10.20
CA VAL A 79 8.45 9.90 -8.94
C VAL A 79 8.02 11.26 -8.39
N VAL A 80 7.55 11.29 -7.15
CA VAL A 80 7.18 12.48 -6.40
C VAL A 80 8.26 12.73 -5.35
N THR A 81 9.11 13.73 -5.61
CA THR A 81 10.21 14.13 -4.71
C THR A 81 9.80 15.23 -3.73
N ASP A 82 8.67 15.90 -3.98
CA ASP A 82 8.09 16.85 -3.02
C ASP A 82 7.60 16.09 -1.79
N GLN A 83 8.24 16.34 -0.65
CA GLN A 83 8.00 15.61 0.60
C GLN A 83 6.57 15.79 1.13
N ALA A 84 5.98 16.98 0.99
CA ALA A 84 4.63 17.23 1.45
C ALA A 84 3.61 16.46 0.59
N ALA A 85 3.76 16.52 -0.74
CA ALA A 85 2.93 15.76 -1.67
C ALA A 85 3.08 14.25 -1.48
N GLY A 86 4.31 13.75 -1.37
CA GLY A 86 4.58 12.33 -1.11
C GLY A 86 3.94 11.84 0.19
N ARG A 87 4.06 12.62 1.27
CA ARG A 87 3.44 12.32 2.57
C ARG A 87 1.93 12.28 2.45
N ASN A 88 1.32 13.25 1.76
CA ASN A 88 -0.13 13.28 1.56
C ASN A 88 -0.63 12.04 0.80
N LEU A 89 0.09 11.57 -0.22
CA LEU A 89 -0.27 10.37 -0.97
C LEU A 89 -0.18 9.11 -0.09
N ALA A 90 0.94 8.95 0.62
CA ALA A 90 1.17 7.79 1.47
C ALA A 90 0.21 7.74 2.68
N SER A 91 -0.05 8.88 3.33
CA SER A 91 -1.02 8.98 4.42
C SER A 91 -2.46 8.76 3.94
N ALA A 92 -2.81 9.16 2.71
CA ALA A 92 -4.12 8.84 2.15
C ALA A 92 -4.30 7.33 1.95
N ALA A 93 -3.26 6.63 1.50
CA ALA A 93 -3.28 5.17 1.36
C ALA A 93 -3.40 4.46 2.72
N SER A 94 -2.62 4.90 3.72
CA SER A 94 -2.76 4.45 5.11
C SER A 94 -4.18 4.66 5.63
N ALA A 95 -4.77 5.84 5.42
CA ALA A 95 -6.15 6.13 5.83
C ALA A 95 -7.18 5.22 5.13
N GLY A 96 -6.93 4.82 3.89
CA GLY A 96 -7.73 3.82 3.17
C GLY A 96 -7.68 2.45 3.85
N MET A 97 -6.48 1.99 4.24
CA MET A 97 -6.26 0.71 4.91
C MET A 97 -6.87 0.62 6.33
N ARG A 98 -7.09 1.77 6.96
CA ARG A 98 -7.74 1.86 8.28
C ARG A 98 -9.26 1.79 8.20
N GLN A 99 -9.83 2.10 7.04
CA GLN A 99 -11.26 2.05 6.84
C GLN A 99 -11.68 0.63 6.47
N TRP A 100 -12.74 0.15 7.11
CA TRP A 100 -13.31 -1.12 6.71
C TRP A 100 -13.87 -1.05 5.29
N ALA A 101 -13.63 -2.12 4.55
CA ALA A 101 -14.31 -2.40 3.30
C ALA A 101 -14.70 -3.88 3.25
N ALA A 102 -15.73 -4.21 2.46
CA ALA A 102 -16.26 -5.57 2.41
C ALA A 102 -15.24 -6.55 1.81
N GLY A 103 -14.44 -6.09 0.84
CA GLY A 103 -13.49 -6.92 0.10
C GLY A 103 -14.20 -7.88 -0.87
N ALA A 104 -13.80 -7.89 -2.13
CA ALA A 104 -14.24 -8.89 -3.10
C ALA A 104 -13.21 -10.02 -3.24
N LYS A 105 -13.61 -11.19 -3.75
CA LYS A 105 -12.67 -12.32 -3.96
C LYS A 105 -11.66 -12.10 -5.09
N CYS A 106 -11.84 -11.06 -5.91
CA CYS A 106 -10.94 -10.74 -7.01
C CYS A 106 -9.74 -9.92 -6.53
N PHE A 107 -8.69 -9.89 -7.36
CA PHE A 107 -7.57 -8.98 -7.18
C PHE A 107 -7.05 -8.56 -8.55
N GLU A 108 -7.58 -7.45 -9.04
CA GLU A 108 -7.26 -6.85 -10.35
C GLU A 108 -6.64 -5.47 -10.12
N PRO A 109 -5.37 -5.40 -9.71
CA PRO A 109 -4.81 -4.14 -9.27
C PRO A 109 -4.48 -3.22 -10.45
N HIS A 110 -4.70 -1.93 -10.23
CA HIS A 110 -4.46 -0.88 -11.22
C HIS A 110 -3.47 0.18 -10.76
N HIS A 111 -3.19 0.22 -9.45
CA HIS A 111 -2.32 1.22 -8.84
C HIS A 111 -1.21 0.54 -8.06
N GLY A 112 -0.02 1.11 -8.14
CA GLY A 112 1.09 0.81 -7.25
C GLY A 112 1.54 2.07 -6.51
N LEU A 113 1.99 1.93 -5.28
CA LEU A 113 2.62 2.99 -4.50
C LEU A 113 3.89 2.45 -3.85
N ARG A 114 5.03 3.10 -4.09
CA ARG A 114 6.30 2.82 -3.41
C ARG A 114 6.69 4.02 -2.58
N VAL A 115 6.90 3.82 -1.28
CA VAL A 115 7.53 4.81 -0.38
C VAL A 115 8.94 4.31 -0.10
N ARG A 116 9.96 5.08 -0.48
CA ARG A 116 11.37 4.61 -0.42
C ARG A 116 12.18 5.39 0.59
N LYS A 117 13.03 4.71 1.35
CA LYS A 117 14.03 5.30 2.26
C LYS A 117 15.33 4.49 2.18
N GLY A 118 16.37 5.07 1.60
CA GLY A 118 17.60 4.35 1.26
C GLY A 118 17.27 3.11 0.42
N ASP A 119 17.73 1.95 0.90
CA ASP A 119 17.51 0.63 0.27
C ASP A 119 16.23 -0.06 0.74
N THR A 120 15.44 0.60 1.61
CA THR A 120 14.17 0.05 2.11
C THR A 120 12.99 0.68 1.39
N CYS A 121 11.96 -0.12 1.15
CA CYS A 121 10.69 0.35 0.60
C CYS A 121 9.49 -0.20 1.37
N PHE A 122 8.40 0.55 1.26
CA PHE A 122 7.06 0.11 1.58
C PHE A 122 6.23 0.20 0.30
N ASP A 123 5.86 -0.94 -0.25
CA ASP A 123 5.18 -1.06 -1.52
C ASP A 123 3.74 -1.54 -1.31
N LEU A 124 2.82 -0.89 -2.00
CA LEU A 124 1.39 -1.22 -2.03
C LEU A 124 0.99 -1.52 -3.46
N VAL A 125 0.40 -2.69 -3.69
CA VAL A 125 -0.29 -3.02 -4.93
C VAL A 125 -1.79 -2.95 -4.65
N ILE A 126 -2.49 -2.01 -5.28
CA ILE A 126 -3.82 -1.58 -4.88
C ILE A 126 -4.86 -1.91 -5.97
N CYS A 127 -5.96 -2.52 -5.53
CA CYS A 127 -7.15 -2.85 -6.29
C CYS A 127 -8.37 -2.17 -5.65
N TYR A 128 -8.73 -0.97 -6.11
CA TYR A 128 -9.92 -0.26 -5.63
C TYR A 128 -11.24 -0.89 -6.10
N SER A 129 -11.23 -1.70 -7.17
CA SER A 129 -12.44 -2.40 -7.63
C SER A 129 -12.87 -3.53 -6.68
N CYS A 130 -11.93 -4.03 -5.88
CA CYS A 130 -12.12 -5.14 -4.97
C CYS A 130 -11.83 -4.79 -3.51
N ASP A 131 -11.55 -3.51 -3.22
CA ASP A 131 -11.19 -2.99 -1.90
C ASP A 131 -10.00 -3.69 -1.23
N HIS A 132 -9.04 -4.18 -2.02
CA HIS A 132 -7.86 -4.87 -1.50
C HIS A 132 -6.57 -4.14 -1.84
N VAL A 133 -5.63 -4.23 -0.90
CA VAL A 133 -4.24 -3.85 -1.11
C VAL A 133 -3.35 -4.98 -0.65
N GLU A 134 -2.36 -5.26 -1.46
CA GLU A 134 -1.29 -6.18 -1.15
C GLU A 134 -0.06 -5.39 -0.71
N VAL A 135 0.38 -5.66 0.52
CA VAL A 135 1.42 -4.93 1.22
C VAL A 135 2.73 -5.69 1.16
N TRP A 136 3.77 -4.97 0.77
CA TRP A 136 5.14 -5.44 0.78
C TRP A 136 6.05 -4.47 1.53
N SER A 137 6.66 -4.93 2.60
CA SER A 137 7.54 -4.16 3.48
C SER A 137 8.63 -5.10 4.00
N ALA A 138 9.58 -4.63 4.81
CA ALA A 138 10.56 -5.52 5.46
C ALA A 138 9.92 -6.70 6.23
N SER A 139 8.74 -6.49 6.83
CA SER A 139 7.99 -7.48 7.62
C SER A 139 6.97 -8.28 6.80
N ASP A 140 6.41 -7.71 5.74
CA ASP A 140 5.31 -8.29 4.99
C ASP A 140 5.71 -8.57 3.54
N ARG A 141 5.37 -9.76 3.03
CA ARG A 141 5.71 -10.20 1.67
C ARG A 141 4.43 -10.57 0.91
N GLY A 142 3.62 -9.56 0.60
CA GLY A 142 2.36 -9.74 -0.12
C GLY A 142 1.17 -9.98 0.81
N LYS A 143 1.15 -9.34 1.99
CA LYS A 143 0.02 -9.43 2.90
C LYS A 143 -1.18 -8.69 2.31
N ILE A 144 -2.30 -9.38 2.13
CA ILE A 144 -3.54 -8.75 1.66
C ILE A 144 -4.31 -8.18 2.84
N VAL A 145 -4.69 -6.90 2.74
CA VAL A 145 -5.61 -6.22 3.66
C VAL A 145 -6.68 -5.47 2.86
N THR A 146 -7.69 -4.93 3.54
CA THR A 146 -8.73 -4.12 2.90
C THR A 146 -8.28 -2.67 2.79
N THR A 147 -8.77 -1.95 1.78
CA THR A 147 -8.62 -0.50 1.63
C THR A 147 -9.90 0.10 1.07
N SER A 148 -10.23 1.32 1.46
CA SER A 148 -11.23 2.13 0.77
C SER A 148 -10.63 2.92 -0.40
N ASP A 149 -11.47 3.69 -1.09
CA ASP A 149 -11.14 4.54 -2.24
C ASP A 149 -10.46 5.88 -1.87
N LYS A 150 -10.17 6.12 -0.58
CA LYS A 150 -9.66 7.41 -0.06
C LYS A 150 -8.43 7.96 -0.81
N SER A 151 -7.51 7.09 -1.22
CA SER A 151 -6.31 7.49 -1.96
C SER A 151 -6.48 7.51 -3.48
N GLN A 152 -7.55 6.93 -4.03
CA GLN A 152 -7.69 6.69 -5.47
C GLN A 152 -7.60 7.98 -6.27
N SER A 153 -8.39 8.99 -5.91
CA SER A 153 -8.43 10.27 -6.63
C SER A 153 -7.08 11.01 -6.62
N ALA A 154 -6.34 10.92 -5.50
CA ALA A 154 -5.02 11.54 -5.37
C ALA A 154 -3.97 10.83 -6.24
N LEU A 155 -3.97 9.49 -6.25
CA LEU A 155 -3.07 8.71 -7.11
C LEU A 155 -3.39 8.94 -8.59
N ASP A 156 -4.68 8.95 -8.97
CA ASP A 156 -5.11 9.24 -10.34
C ASP A 156 -4.66 10.62 -10.80
N ALA A 157 -4.82 11.64 -9.95
CA ALA A 157 -4.40 13.00 -10.28
C ALA A 157 -2.89 13.11 -10.52
N VAL A 158 -2.09 12.33 -9.80
CA VAL A 158 -0.64 12.25 -9.97
C VAL A 158 -0.29 11.52 -11.27
N LEU A 159 -0.90 10.37 -11.54
CA LEU A 159 -0.66 9.57 -12.74
C LEU A 159 -1.08 10.25 -14.04
N LYS A 160 -2.06 11.17 -14.01
CA LYS A 160 -2.41 12.00 -15.17
C LYS A 160 -1.27 12.89 -15.65
N ARG A 161 -0.31 13.21 -14.78
CA ARG A 161 0.88 14.01 -15.10
C ARG A 161 2.07 13.16 -15.55
N ALA A 162 1.98 11.83 -15.39
CA ALA A 162 3.03 10.91 -15.79
C ALA A 162 3.12 10.87 -17.33
N LYS A 163 4.35 10.84 -17.84
CA LYS A 163 4.58 10.55 -19.25
C LYS A 163 4.31 9.05 -19.51
N PRO A 164 3.85 8.68 -20.71
CA PRO A 164 3.75 7.28 -21.11
C PRO A 164 5.13 6.60 -21.10
#